data_AF-A0A1K1LD57-F1
#
_entry.id   AF-A0A1K1LD57-F1
#
_cell.length_a   1.000
_cell.length_b   1.000
_cell.length_c   1.000
_cell.angle_alpha   90.00
_cell.angle_beta   90.00
_cell.angle_gamma   90.00
#
_symmetry.space_group_name_H-M   'P 1'
#
loop_
_entity.id
_entity.type
_entity.pdbx_description
1 polymer ?
#
loop_
_entity_poly.entity_id
_entity_poly.type
_entity_poly.pdbx_seq_one_letter_code
_entity_poly.pdbx_strand_id
1 'polypeptide(L)'
;MAKLGLVRPRLTKRSRNFEEAIRGFFESAGFSPEQAKQACYRRSIRKNEKSDVCALQVWLAAVRKRALGMDAPDYGTITREDLTAIARLSVYPDGPVRAVNALREKGIRVVTMPHLRSTYLDGAVFLLDGKPVIGLTLRYDRLDNFWHTLMHELGHLYNGDVSEEPVFDDLEISAQEDNQEVAADMIAQNVFIPRERWESFCAHRISTMSICALAAELSLSPAIVAGRYRFETKNYRVFTALVGHGEVRRLFPSFTGE
;
A
#
# COMPACT_ATOMS: atom_id res chain seq x y z
N MET A 1 1.45 16.34 -7.50
CA MET A 1 0.23 17.12 -7.23
C MET A 1 -0.57 17.42 -8.49
N ALA A 2 -0.14 18.33 -9.39
CA ALA A 2 -0.93 18.70 -10.57
C ALA A 2 -1.21 17.52 -11.53
N LYS A 3 -0.22 16.65 -11.78
CA LYS A 3 -0.40 15.42 -12.59
C LYS A 3 -1.35 14.38 -11.95
N LEU A 4 -1.61 14.51 -10.66
CA LEU A 4 -2.53 13.64 -9.92
C LEU A 4 -3.89 14.34 -9.68
N GLY A 5 -4.15 15.47 -10.34
CA GLY A 5 -5.38 16.24 -10.16
C GLY A 5 -5.55 16.91 -8.79
N LEU A 6 -4.55 16.83 -7.90
CA LEU A 6 -4.66 17.30 -6.51
C LEU A 6 -4.67 18.82 -6.38
N VAL A 7 -4.05 19.51 -7.33
CA VAL A 7 -4.01 20.98 -7.43
C VAL A 7 -4.16 21.40 -8.89
N ARG A 8 -4.52 22.66 -9.14
CA ARG A 8 -4.72 23.19 -10.50
C ARG A 8 -3.53 22.91 -11.42
N PRO A 9 -3.77 22.62 -12.72
CA PRO A 9 -2.72 22.51 -13.72
C PRO A 9 -1.83 23.76 -13.72
N ARG A 10 -0.50 23.58 -13.89
CA ARG A 10 0.52 24.66 -13.92
C ARG A 10 0.80 25.39 -12.59
N LEU A 11 0.28 24.92 -11.45
CA LEU A 11 0.74 25.41 -10.14
C LEU A 11 2.22 25.05 -9.94
N THR A 12 3.08 26.06 -9.75
CA THR A 12 4.52 25.87 -9.50
C THR A 12 4.92 26.53 -8.19
N LYS A 13 6.11 26.20 -7.67
CA LYS A 13 6.66 26.87 -6.47
C LYS A 13 6.79 28.39 -6.61
N ARG A 14 6.80 28.92 -7.84
CA ARG A 14 6.90 30.37 -8.12
C ARG A 14 5.53 31.05 -8.25
N SER A 15 4.44 30.29 -8.21
CA SER A 15 3.08 30.84 -8.29
C SER A 15 2.76 31.63 -7.03
N ARG A 16 2.21 32.84 -7.17
CA ARG A 16 1.86 33.72 -6.03
C ARG A 16 0.87 33.08 -5.05
N ASN A 17 -0.01 32.22 -5.53
CA ASN A 17 -1.02 31.50 -4.75
C ASN A 17 -0.58 30.06 -4.37
N PHE A 18 0.72 29.75 -4.45
CA PHE A 18 1.20 28.39 -4.18
C PHE A 18 0.84 27.94 -2.76
N GLU A 19 1.16 28.73 -1.75
CA GLU A 19 0.92 28.38 -0.34
C GLU A 19 -0.58 28.24 -0.04
N GLU A 20 -1.40 29.17 -0.54
CA GLU A 20 -2.85 29.11 -0.40
C GLU A 20 -3.44 27.86 -1.06
N ALA A 21 -2.97 27.50 -2.25
CA ALA A 21 -3.43 26.30 -2.95
C ALA A 21 -3.02 25.00 -2.26
N ILE A 22 -1.83 24.94 -1.64
CA ILE A 22 -1.41 23.78 -0.84
C ILE A 22 -2.21 23.72 0.46
N ARG A 23 -2.38 24.84 1.16
CA ARG A 23 -3.20 24.90 2.38
C ARG A 23 -4.63 24.43 2.10
N GLY A 24 -5.27 24.98 1.07
CA GLY A 24 -6.63 24.55 0.67
C GLY A 24 -6.71 23.07 0.25
N PHE A 25 -5.63 22.49 -0.29
CA PHE A 25 -5.56 21.05 -0.55
C PHE A 25 -5.60 20.25 0.76
N PHE A 26 -4.74 20.58 1.74
CA PHE A 26 -4.73 19.89 3.03
C PHE A 26 -6.03 20.10 3.82
N GLU A 27 -6.60 21.30 3.81
CA GLU A 27 -7.92 21.56 4.40
C GLU A 27 -9.02 20.69 3.74
N SER A 28 -9.01 20.59 2.40
CA SER A 28 -9.94 19.70 1.68
C SER A 28 -9.69 18.20 1.92
N ALA A 29 -8.54 17.85 2.49
CA ALA A 29 -8.22 16.50 2.93
C ALA A 29 -8.57 16.26 4.41
N GLY A 30 -9.19 17.23 5.10
CA GLY A 30 -9.64 17.12 6.49
C GLY A 30 -8.62 17.55 7.54
N PHE A 31 -7.49 18.13 7.15
CA PHE A 31 -6.50 18.65 8.11
C PHE A 31 -6.92 20.04 8.63
N SER A 32 -6.61 20.35 9.88
CA SER A 32 -6.82 21.69 10.44
C SER A 32 -5.95 22.73 9.72
N PRO A 33 -6.33 24.02 9.74
CA PRO A 33 -5.49 25.09 9.20
C PRO A 33 -4.07 25.10 9.76
N GLU A 34 -3.88 24.75 11.04
CA GLU A 34 -2.59 24.65 11.71
C GLU A 34 -1.77 23.47 11.17
N GLN A 35 -2.38 22.29 11.04
CA GLN A 35 -1.74 21.11 10.45
C GLN A 35 -1.35 21.35 8.98
N ALA A 36 -2.27 21.94 8.19
CA ALA A 36 -2.04 22.32 6.80
C ALA A 36 -0.89 23.33 6.67
N LYS A 37 -0.82 24.28 7.60
CA LYS A 37 0.26 25.26 7.70
C LYS A 37 1.59 24.57 8.02
N GLN A 38 1.65 23.71 9.04
CA GLN A 38 2.85 22.97 9.43
C GLN A 38 3.41 22.09 8.30
N ALA A 39 2.53 21.39 7.56
CA ALA A 39 2.91 20.60 6.38
C ALA A 39 3.55 21.45 5.26
N CYS A 40 3.15 22.72 5.13
CA CYS A 40 3.77 23.67 4.19
C CYS A 40 5.17 24.14 4.65
N TYR A 41 5.38 24.29 5.97
CA TYR A 41 6.60 24.87 6.56
C TYR A 41 7.74 23.87 6.80
N ARG A 42 7.48 22.55 6.92
CA ARG A 42 8.56 21.53 7.07
C ARG A 42 9.46 21.33 5.84
N ARG A 43 9.31 22.19 4.83
CA ARG A 43 10.07 22.22 3.58
C ARG A 43 11.60 22.37 3.69
N SER A 44 12.18 22.57 4.87
CA SER A 44 13.59 22.96 4.99
C SER A 44 14.48 22.12 5.91
N ILE A 45 14.03 20.98 6.45
CA ILE A 45 14.81 20.27 7.47
C ILE A 45 15.16 18.86 6.96
N ARG A 46 16.45 18.69 6.64
CA ARG A 46 17.20 17.46 6.27
C ARG A 46 17.37 17.18 4.77
N LYS A 47 18.59 17.49 4.29
CA LYS A 47 19.14 17.15 2.96
C LYS A 47 19.52 15.66 2.79
N ASN A 48 19.37 14.81 3.81
CA ASN A 48 19.95 13.46 3.86
C ASN A 48 18.95 12.30 4.04
N GLU A 49 17.65 12.54 4.07
CA GLU A 49 16.66 11.45 4.09
C GLU A 49 16.33 10.99 2.67
N LYS A 50 16.27 9.67 2.44
CA LYS A 50 16.04 9.08 1.12
C LYS A 50 14.66 9.46 0.57
N SER A 51 13.69 9.82 1.41
CA SER A 51 12.33 10.22 1.03
C SER A 51 12.13 11.72 1.26
N ASP A 52 11.45 12.41 0.33
CA ASP A 52 11.00 13.79 0.57
C ASP A 52 9.79 13.74 1.49
N VAL A 53 10.00 14.00 2.79
CA VAL A 53 8.96 14.00 3.84
C VAL A 53 7.72 14.77 3.38
N CYS A 54 7.89 15.91 2.70
CA CYS A 54 6.78 16.70 2.17
C CYS A 54 6.01 15.95 1.08
N ALA A 55 6.68 15.19 0.22
CA ALA A 55 6.01 14.37 -0.80
C ALA A 55 5.20 13.22 -0.18
N LEU A 56 5.71 12.59 0.89
CA LEU A 56 4.97 11.55 1.61
C LEU A 56 3.71 12.10 2.27
N GLN A 57 3.83 13.23 2.96
CA GLN A 57 2.71 13.93 3.61
C GLN A 57 1.59 14.30 2.62
N VAL A 58 1.97 14.77 1.44
CA VAL A 58 1.02 15.11 0.37
C VAL A 58 0.35 13.87 -0.20
N TRP A 59 1.09 12.76 -0.33
CA TRP A 59 0.52 11.50 -0.79
C TRP A 59 -0.50 10.98 0.23
N LEU A 60 -0.16 10.96 1.52
CA LEU A 60 -1.09 10.55 2.59
C LEU A 60 -2.34 11.44 2.63
N ALA A 61 -2.18 12.76 2.53
CA ALA A 61 -3.31 13.67 2.46
C ALA A 61 -4.21 13.44 1.24
N ALA A 62 -3.63 13.06 0.10
CA ALA A 62 -4.42 12.71 -1.08
C ALA A 62 -5.15 11.37 -0.94
N VAL A 63 -4.54 10.38 -0.28
CA VAL A 63 -5.22 9.13 0.09
C VAL A 63 -6.39 9.43 1.02
N ARG A 64 -6.15 10.20 2.09
CA ARG A 64 -7.18 10.64 3.05
C ARG A 64 -8.35 11.34 2.34
N LYS A 65 -8.05 12.35 1.51
CA LYS A 65 -9.07 13.09 0.75
C LYS A 65 -9.95 12.17 -0.10
N ARG A 66 -9.35 11.16 -0.73
CA ARG A 66 -10.08 10.21 -1.55
C ARG A 66 -10.90 9.22 -0.72
N ALA A 67 -10.36 8.79 0.42
CA ALA A 67 -11.07 7.94 1.37
C ALA A 67 -12.28 8.65 2.01
N LEU A 68 -12.22 9.96 2.27
CA LEU A 68 -13.37 10.76 2.75
C LEU A 68 -14.57 10.71 1.79
N GLY A 69 -14.32 10.55 0.48
CA GLY A 69 -15.37 10.42 -0.54
C GLY A 69 -15.90 8.98 -0.72
N MET A 70 -15.40 8.02 0.06
CA MET A 70 -15.77 6.61 -0.06
C MET A 70 -16.69 6.19 1.09
N ASP A 71 -17.87 5.70 0.73
CA ASP A 71 -18.77 5.07 1.69
C ASP A 71 -18.28 3.66 2.05
N ALA A 72 -18.37 3.34 3.34
CA ALA A 72 -18.01 2.05 3.91
C ALA A 72 -18.81 1.84 5.20
N PRO A 73 -19.28 0.61 5.49
CA PRO A 73 -19.93 0.29 6.75
C PRO A 73 -18.99 0.50 7.93
N ASP A 74 -19.50 0.36 9.14
CA ASP A 74 -18.66 0.43 10.33
C ASP A 74 -17.65 -0.71 10.34
N TYR A 75 -16.41 -0.36 10.66
CA TYR A 75 -15.34 -1.33 10.74
C TYR A 75 -15.57 -2.24 11.95
N GLY A 76 -15.54 -3.54 11.71
CA GLY A 76 -15.53 -4.54 12.77
C GLY A 76 -14.10 -4.87 13.18
N THR A 77 -13.64 -6.03 12.77
CA THR A 77 -12.27 -6.49 12.96
C THR A 77 -11.80 -7.24 11.72
N ILE A 78 -10.48 -7.40 11.58
CA ILE A 78 -9.87 -8.27 10.58
C ILE A 78 -9.35 -9.52 11.30
N THR A 79 -9.82 -10.70 10.92
CA THR A 79 -9.36 -11.96 11.52
C THR A 79 -8.36 -12.68 10.63
N ARG A 80 -7.69 -13.71 11.15
CA ARG A 80 -6.80 -14.57 10.36
C ARG A 80 -7.53 -15.27 9.21
N GLU A 81 -8.80 -15.64 9.44
CA GLU A 81 -9.66 -16.24 8.42
C GLU A 81 -9.94 -15.24 7.29
N ASP A 82 -10.14 -13.97 7.62
CA ASP A 82 -10.31 -12.92 6.62
C ASP A 82 -9.05 -12.73 5.78
N LEU A 83 -7.87 -12.67 6.42
CA LEU A 83 -6.59 -12.57 5.70
C LEU A 83 -6.42 -13.76 4.73
N THR A 84 -6.75 -14.96 5.19
CA THR A 84 -6.68 -16.18 4.38
C THR A 84 -7.69 -16.16 3.23
N ALA A 85 -8.92 -15.69 3.47
CA ALA A 85 -9.94 -15.57 2.44
C ALA A 85 -9.53 -14.55 1.36
N ILE A 86 -9.01 -13.39 1.77
CA ILE A 86 -8.47 -12.37 0.87
C ILE A 86 -7.29 -12.92 0.06
N ALA A 87 -6.37 -13.65 0.70
CA ALA A 87 -5.22 -14.24 0.03
C ALA A 87 -5.61 -15.20 -1.11
N ARG A 88 -6.65 -16.01 -0.88
CA ARG A 88 -7.17 -16.96 -1.87
C ARG A 88 -7.83 -16.29 -3.07
N LEU A 89 -8.24 -15.02 -2.97
CA LEU A 89 -8.72 -14.27 -4.13
C LEU A 89 -7.63 -14.06 -5.18
N SER A 90 -6.35 -14.28 -4.85
CA SER A 90 -5.23 -14.20 -5.78
C SER A 90 -5.31 -15.16 -6.95
N VAL A 91 -6.04 -16.28 -6.83
CA VAL A 91 -6.21 -17.23 -7.94
C VAL A 91 -6.98 -16.63 -9.13
N TYR A 92 -7.79 -15.59 -8.90
CA TYR A 92 -8.63 -15.00 -9.92
C TYR A 92 -7.90 -13.87 -10.68
N PRO A 93 -8.07 -13.74 -12.01
CA PRO A 93 -7.49 -12.65 -12.79
C PRO A 93 -7.94 -11.24 -12.33
N ASP A 94 -9.16 -11.11 -11.81
CA ASP A 94 -9.73 -9.90 -11.21
C ASP A 94 -9.60 -9.89 -9.67
N GLY A 95 -8.77 -10.78 -9.12
CA GLY A 95 -8.52 -10.95 -7.68
C GLY A 95 -8.23 -9.65 -6.93
N PRO A 96 -7.39 -8.73 -7.44
CA PRO A 96 -7.17 -7.42 -6.82
C PRO A 96 -8.46 -6.62 -6.58
N VAL A 97 -9.39 -6.62 -7.54
CA VAL A 97 -10.67 -5.92 -7.42
C VAL A 97 -11.57 -6.61 -6.41
N ARG A 98 -11.62 -7.95 -6.44
CA ARG A 98 -12.38 -8.75 -5.47
C ARG A 98 -11.89 -8.50 -4.04
N ALA A 99 -10.58 -8.45 -3.83
CA ALA A 99 -9.99 -8.18 -2.52
C ALA A 99 -10.37 -6.78 -2.01
N VAL A 100 -10.26 -5.75 -2.86
CA VAL A 100 -10.67 -4.39 -2.50
C VAL A 100 -12.16 -4.32 -2.15
N ASN A 101 -13.02 -5.00 -2.90
CA ASN A 101 -14.46 -5.02 -2.63
C ASN A 101 -14.78 -5.75 -1.32
N ALA A 102 -14.17 -6.91 -1.08
CA ALA A 102 -14.35 -7.68 0.15
C ALA A 102 -13.89 -6.89 1.39
N LEU A 103 -12.76 -6.16 1.29
CA LEU A 103 -12.28 -5.29 2.37
C LEU A 103 -13.24 -4.12 2.61
N ARG A 104 -13.78 -3.51 1.56
CA ARG A 104 -14.80 -2.45 1.67
C ARG A 104 -16.05 -2.94 2.40
N GLU A 105 -16.51 -4.16 2.12
CA GLU A 105 -17.65 -4.77 2.83
C GLU A 105 -17.39 -4.94 4.34
N LYS A 106 -16.13 -5.00 4.77
CA LYS A 106 -15.74 -5.03 6.19
C LYS A 106 -15.48 -3.65 6.79
N GLY A 107 -15.73 -2.56 6.05
CA GLY A 107 -15.50 -1.20 6.54
C GLY A 107 -14.08 -0.66 6.27
N ILE A 108 -13.25 -1.37 5.49
CA ILE A 108 -11.88 -0.95 5.15
C ILE A 108 -11.87 -0.23 3.80
N ARG A 109 -11.47 1.04 3.78
CA ARG A 109 -11.41 1.84 2.55
C ARG A 109 -10.05 1.64 1.87
N VAL A 110 -10.03 1.01 0.69
CA VAL A 110 -8.78 0.84 -0.07
C VAL A 110 -8.69 1.87 -1.21
N VAL A 111 -7.61 2.64 -1.22
CA VAL A 111 -7.34 3.68 -2.21
C VAL A 111 -6.07 3.34 -2.99
N THR A 112 -6.21 3.13 -4.29
CA THR A 112 -5.05 3.03 -5.19
C THR A 112 -4.69 4.42 -5.73
N MET A 113 -3.45 4.86 -5.53
CA MET A 113 -3.00 6.18 -6.03
C MET A 113 -1.51 6.17 -6.35
N PRO A 114 -1.09 6.67 -7.54
CA PRO A 114 0.33 6.65 -7.91
C PRO A 114 1.21 7.35 -6.86
N HIS A 115 2.37 6.74 -6.57
CA HIS A 115 3.39 7.36 -5.72
C HIS A 115 3.78 8.76 -6.24
N LEU A 116 4.20 9.64 -5.33
CA LEU A 116 4.86 10.88 -5.71
C LEU A 116 6.35 10.62 -5.94
N ARG A 117 7.00 11.41 -6.80
CA ARG A 117 8.45 11.28 -6.98
C ARG A 117 9.13 11.47 -5.62
N SER A 118 10.12 10.62 -5.35
CA SER A 118 10.85 10.59 -4.08
C SER A 118 10.06 10.12 -2.86
N THR A 119 8.89 9.50 -3.03
CA THR A 119 8.27 8.66 -1.98
C THR A 119 8.65 7.21 -2.26
N TYR A 120 9.43 6.58 -1.38
CA TYR A 120 9.87 5.18 -1.51
C TYR A 120 8.88 4.18 -0.89
N LEU A 121 7.62 4.56 -0.80
CA LEU A 121 6.55 3.80 -0.16
C LEU A 121 5.78 2.94 -1.18
N ASP A 122 5.38 1.73 -0.79
CA ASP A 122 4.52 0.86 -1.59
C ASP A 122 3.05 0.89 -1.13
N GLY A 123 2.80 1.06 0.18
CA GLY A 123 1.47 1.25 0.76
C GLY A 123 1.52 1.95 2.12
N ALA A 124 0.35 2.27 2.68
CA ALA A 124 0.22 2.71 4.07
C ALA A 124 -1.17 2.34 4.61
N VAL A 125 -1.26 2.18 5.92
CA VAL A 125 -2.51 2.01 6.66
C VAL A 125 -2.64 3.05 7.78
N PHE A 126 -3.85 3.60 7.95
CA PHE A 126 -4.19 4.54 9.03
C PHE A 126 -5.71 4.49 9.30
N LEU A 127 -6.16 5.02 10.43
CA LEU A 127 -7.60 5.19 10.68
C LEU A 127 -8.08 6.56 10.19
N LEU A 128 -9.33 6.62 9.75
CA LEU A 128 -10.02 7.85 9.37
C LEU A 128 -11.48 7.75 9.83
N ASP A 129 -11.85 8.60 10.78
CA ASP A 129 -13.17 8.56 11.44
C ASP A 129 -13.47 7.18 12.04
N GLY A 130 -12.46 6.57 12.69
CA GLY A 130 -12.54 5.22 13.27
C GLY A 130 -12.57 4.06 12.26
N LYS A 131 -12.43 4.34 10.95
CA LYS A 131 -12.44 3.32 9.88
C LYS A 131 -11.07 3.18 9.23
N PRO A 132 -10.54 1.96 9.03
CA PRO A 132 -9.24 1.77 8.39
C PRO A 132 -9.23 2.23 6.94
N VAL A 133 -8.13 2.86 6.55
CA VAL A 133 -7.82 3.26 5.19
C VAL A 133 -6.50 2.62 4.80
N ILE A 134 -6.51 1.91 3.68
CA ILE A 134 -5.30 1.35 3.07
C ILE A 134 -5.01 2.11 1.77
N GLY A 135 -3.88 2.79 1.71
CA GLY A 135 -3.36 3.40 0.49
C GLY A 135 -2.38 2.46 -0.22
N LEU A 136 -2.53 2.26 -1.53
CA LEU A 136 -1.61 1.45 -2.34
C LEU A 136 -1.02 2.30 -3.46
N THR A 137 0.31 2.36 -3.56
CA THR A 137 0.97 3.18 -4.59
C THR A 137 0.98 2.56 -5.97
N LEU A 138 0.89 1.22 -6.02
CA LEU A 138 1.11 0.39 -7.20
C LEU A 138 2.36 0.81 -7.98
N ARG A 139 3.41 1.29 -7.28
CA ARG A 139 4.66 1.77 -7.89
C ARG A 139 5.26 0.72 -8.83
N TYR A 140 5.23 -0.53 -8.41
CA TYR A 140 5.51 -1.68 -9.25
C TYR A 140 4.18 -2.29 -9.71
N ASP A 141 3.87 -2.15 -11.00
CA ASP A 141 2.69 -2.78 -11.60
C ASP A 141 2.95 -4.26 -11.82
N ARG A 142 2.95 -5.00 -10.71
CA ARG A 142 3.16 -6.44 -10.67
C ARG A 142 2.18 -7.06 -9.66
N LEU A 143 1.64 -8.22 -10.01
CA LEU A 143 0.68 -8.93 -9.18
C LEU A 143 1.30 -9.39 -7.85
N ASP A 144 2.57 -9.84 -7.86
CA ASP A 144 3.30 -10.21 -6.65
C ASP A 144 3.40 -9.06 -5.65
N ASN A 145 3.72 -7.87 -6.15
CA ASN A 145 3.87 -6.66 -5.35
C ASN A 145 2.53 -6.21 -4.76
N PHE A 146 1.46 -6.22 -5.55
CA PHE A 146 0.13 -5.87 -5.07
C PHE A 146 -0.29 -6.74 -3.87
N TRP A 147 -0.18 -8.06 -4.00
CA TRP A 147 -0.60 -8.99 -2.96
C TRP A 147 0.24 -8.87 -1.69
N HIS A 148 1.56 -8.75 -1.84
CA HIS A 148 2.44 -8.58 -0.70
C HIS A 148 2.17 -7.25 0.03
N THR A 149 2.11 -6.13 -0.69
CA THR A 149 1.83 -4.81 -0.08
C THR A 149 0.46 -4.82 0.59
N LEU A 150 -0.60 -5.28 -0.08
CA LEU A 150 -1.93 -5.33 0.53
C LEU A 150 -1.95 -6.16 1.82
N MET A 151 -1.30 -7.34 1.81
CA MET A 151 -1.27 -8.20 2.99
C MET A 151 -0.37 -7.65 4.11
N HIS A 152 0.67 -6.90 3.77
CA HIS A 152 1.51 -6.18 4.74
C HIS A 152 0.68 -5.11 5.47
N GLU A 153 -0.05 -4.26 4.75
CA GLU A 153 -0.92 -3.24 5.36
C GLU A 153 -2.05 -3.88 6.21
N LEU A 154 -2.58 -5.03 5.77
CA LEU A 154 -3.53 -5.79 6.57
C LEU A 154 -2.90 -6.45 7.80
N GLY A 155 -1.60 -6.76 7.75
CA GLY A 155 -0.83 -7.26 8.89
C GLY A 155 -0.71 -6.21 10.00
N HIS A 156 -0.38 -4.97 9.64
CA HIS A 156 -0.43 -3.83 10.55
C HIS A 156 -1.81 -3.66 11.18
N LEU A 157 -2.87 -3.69 10.36
CA LEU A 157 -4.24 -3.60 10.86
C LEU A 157 -4.62 -4.76 11.79
N TYR A 158 -4.20 -5.99 11.48
CA TYR A 158 -4.46 -7.18 12.28
C TYR A 158 -3.75 -7.12 13.64
N ASN A 159 -2.53 -6.58 13.69
CA ASN A 159 -1.79 -6.41 14.95
C ASN A 159 -2.28 -5.22 15.79
N GLY A 160 -3.09 -4.33 15.21
CA GLY A 160 -3.47 -3.07 15.85
C GLY A 160 -2.38 -2.00 15.78
N ASP A 161 -1.41 -2.16 14.89
CA ASP A 161 -0.28 -1.25 14.67
C ASP A 161 -0.71 -0.11 13.72
N VAL A 162 -1.79 0.61 14.04
CA VAL A 162 -2.39 1.62 13.16
C VAL A 162 -2.68 2.91 13.93
N SER A 163 -2.14 4.04 13.45
CA SER A 163 -2.37 5.36 14.03
C SER A 163 -3.71 5.97 13.62
N GLU A 164 -4.30 6.77 14.52
CA GLU A 164 -5.63 7.38 14.36
C GLU A 164 -5.72 8.40 13.22
N GLU A 165 -4.61 8.94 12.74
CA GLU A 165 -4.50 9.75 11.52
C GLU A 165 -3.02 9.71 11.04
N PRO A 166 -2.70 10.05 9.78
CA PRO A 166 -1.33 10.36 9.38
C PRO A 166 -0.92 11.70 10.02
N VAL A 167 -0.70 11.72 11.33
CA VAL A 167 -0.22 12.90 12.04
C VAL A 167 1.22 13.10 11.62
N PHE A 168 1.52 14.31 11.13
CA PHE A 168 2.82 14.64 10.57
C PHE A 168 3.99 14.43 11.54
N ASP A 169 3.74 14.40 12.85
CA ASP A 169 4.73 14.17 13.91
C ASP A 169 5.21 12.71 14.04
N ASP A 170 4.42 11.72 13.62
CA ASP A 170 4.74 10.28 13.82
C ASP A 170 5.71 9.73 12.77
N LEU A 171 6.25 10.55 11.86
CA LEU A 171 7.26 10.12 10.89
C LEU A 171 8.69 10.04 11.48
N GLU A 172 8.83 10.25 12.79
CA GLU A 172 10.08 10.08 13.54
C GLU A 172 9.91 9.06 14.68
N ILE A 173 9.85 7.74 14.42
CA ILE A 173 9.99 6.76 15.53
C ILE A 173 10.96 5.61 15.20
N SER A 174 11.90 5.41 16.13
CA SER A 174 12.97 4.43 16.14
C SER A 174 12.53 3.04 16.60
N ALA A 175 13.15 1.96 16.08
CA ALA A 175 13.26 0.57 16.59
C ALA A 175 11.99 -0.22 17.00
N GLN A 176 10.95 0.42 17.54
CA GLN A 176 9.61 -0.15 17.71
C GLN A 176 8.90 -0.32 16.37
N GLU A 177 9.10 0.62 15.43
CA GLU A 177 8.66 0.48 14.03
C GLU A 177 9.25 -0.79 13.40
N ASP A 178 10.54 -1.10 13.62
CA ASP A 178 11.17 -2.29 13.04
C ASP A 178 10.48 -3.60 13.44
N ASN A 179 9.99 -3.72 14.68
CA ASN A 179 9.30 -4.94 15.12
C ASN A 179 7.89 -5.06 14.53
N GLN A 180 7.18 -3.93 14.39
CA GLN A 180 5.84 -3.90 13.76
C GLN A 180 5.94 -4.24 12.28
N GLU A 181 6.90 -3.63 11.57
CA GLU A 181 7.21 -3.92 10.17
C GLU A 181 7.59 -5.40 9.96
N VAL A 182 8.44 -5.96 10.83
CA VAL A 182 8.78 -7.39 10.79
C VAL A 182 7.56 -8.28 11.04
N ALA A 183 6.69 -7.92 11.98
CA ALA A 183 5.47 -8.68 12.27
C ALA A 183 4.48 -8.63 11.09
N ALA A 184 4.27 -7.46 10.49
CA ALA A 184 3.45 -7.27 9.31
C ALA A 184 3.99 -8.06 8.11
N ASP A 185 5.30 -8.03 7.88
CA ASP A 185 5.96 -8.83 6.84
C ASP A 185 5.80 -10.34 7.06
N MET A 186 5.95 -10.79 8.30
CA MET A 186 5.74 -12.19 8.65
C MET A 186 4.29 -12.63 8.39
N ILE A 187 3.30 -11.80 8.73
CA ILE A 187 1.89 -12.06 8.40
C ILE A 187 1.72 -12.12 6.89
N ALA A 188 2.24 -11.12 6.17
CA ALA A 188 2.13 -11.02 4.73
C ALA A 188 2.68 -12.25 4.01
N GLN A 189 3.80 -12.80 4.47
CA GLN A 189 4.40 -13.98 3.87
C GLN A 189 3.68 -15.29 4.27
N ASN A 190 3.36 -15.44 5.55
CA ASN A 190 2.88 -16.71 6.11
C ASN A 190 1.38 -16.94 5.88
N VAL A 191 0.58 -15.89 5.67
CA VAL A 191 -0.82 -16.03 5.24
C VAL A 191 -0.92 -16.69 3.87
N PHE A 192 0.00 -16.37 2.94
CA PHE A 192 0.03 -17.02 1.65
C PHE A 192 0.63 -18.42 1.73
N ILE A 193 1.86 -18.51 2.23
CA ILE A 193 2.61 -19.77 2.23
C ILE A 193 3.12 -20.02 3.65
N PRO A 194 2.59 -21.02 4.37
CA PRO A 194 3.07 -21.38 5.68
C PRO A 194 4.59 -21.60 5.66
N ARG A 195 5.28 -21.14 6.71
CA ARG A 195 6.73 -21.11 6.78
C ARG A 195 7.35 -22.49 6.51
N GLU A 196 6.81 -23.52 7.15
CA GLU A 196 7.31 -24.90 7.04
C GLU A 196 7.15 -25.42 5.61
N ARG A 197 6.03 -25.08 4.96
CA ARG A 197 5.79 -25.46 3.57
C ARG A 197 6.76 -24.75 2.63
N TRP A 198 7.05 -23.48 2.90
CA TRP A 198 8.02 -22.69 2.14
C TRP A 198 9.45 -23.22 2.29
N GLU A 199 9.89 -23.52 3.52
CA GLU A 199 11.21 -24.09 3.79
C GLU A 199 11.38 -25.45 3.07
N SER A 200 10.37 -26.31 3.13
CA SER A 200 10.34 -27.60 2.40
C SER A 200 10.41 -27.41 0.87
N PHE A 201 9.71 -26.41 0.33
CA PHE A 201 9.76 -26.08 -1.09
C PHE A 201 11.15 -25.63 -1.52
N CYS A 202 11.76 -24.72 -0.76
CA CYS A 202 13.09 -24.15 -1.02
C CYS A 202 14.24 -25.16 -0.83
N ALA A 203 14.02 -26.28 -0.13
CA ALA A 203 14.99 -27.37 -0.02
C ALA A 203 15.26 -28.10 -1.36
N HIS A 204 14.42 -27.87 -2.37
CA HIS A 204 14.52 -28.48 -3.70
C HIS A 204 14.87 -27.46 -4.78
N ARG A 205 15.22 -27.94 -5.98
CA ARG A 205 15.47 -27.05 -7.13
C ARG A 205 14.19 -26.34 -7.56
N ILE A 206 14.20 -25.02 -7.52
CA ILE A 206 13.05 -24.19 -7.92
C ILE A 206 13.02 -24.03 -9.45
N SER A 207 11.84 -24.23 -10.02
CA SER A 207 11.53 -24.09 -11.45
C SER A 207 10.15 -23.48 -11.64
N THR A 208 9.84 -23.02 -12.85
CA THR A 208 8.48 -22.56 -13.21
C THR A 208 7.43 -23.63 -12.88
N MET A 209 7.72 -24.89 -13.18
CA MET A 209 6.80 -26.00 -12.91
C MET A 209 6.57 -26.20 -11.41
N SER A 210 7.62 -26.16 -10.59
CA SER A 210 7.48 -26.31 -9.14
C SER A 210 6.76 -25.11 -8.51
N ILE A 211 7.00 -23.89 -9.00
CA ILE A 211 6.27 -22.69 -8.58
C ILE A 211 4.77 -22.83 -8.86
N CYS A 212 4.41 -23.20 -10.09
CA CYS A 212 3.01 -23.40 -10.45
C CYS A 212 2.36 -24.54 -9.65
N ALA A 213 3.09 -25.63 -9.37
CA ALA A 213 2.60 -26.73 -8.56
C ALA A 213 2.30 -26.30 -7.12
N LEU A 214 3.21 -25.57 -6.46
CA LEU A 214 2.98 -25.05 -5.11
C LEU A 214 1.82 -24.04 -5.08
N ALA A 215 1.74 -23.16 -6.07
CA ALA A 215 0.65 -22.19 -6.17
C ALA A 215 -0.71 -22.89 -6.32
N ALA A 216 -0.80 -23.94 -7.14
CA ALA A 216 -2.02 -24.74 -7.30
C ALA A 216 -2.38 -25.49 -6.01
N GLU A 217 -1.40 -26.11 -5.34
CA GLU A 217 -1.59 -26.78 -4.05
C GLU A 217 -2.21 -25.84 -3.00
N LEU A 218 -1.74 -24.59 -2.94
CA LEU A 218 -2.19 -23.60 -1.96
C LEU A 218 -3.38 -22.76 -2.44
N SER A 219 -3.89 -22.99 -3.66
CA SER A 219 -4.94 -22.17 -4.29
C SER A 219 -4.59 -20.68 -4.36
N LEU A 220 -3.38 -20.38 -4.83
CA LEU A 220 -2.83 -19.03 -4.97
C LEU A 220 -2.40 -18.73 -6.41
N SER A 221 -2.19 -17.45 -6.71
CA SER A 221 -1.47 -17.05 -7.92
C SER A 221 0.00 -17.52 -7.89
N PRO A 222 0.53 -18.08 -9.00
CA PRO A 222 1.98 -18.30 -9.15
C PRO A 222 2.83 -17.05 -8.94
N ALA A 223 2.26 -15.85 -9.14
CA ALA A 223 2.94 -14.58 -8.91
C ALA A 223 3.41 -14.42 -7.47
N ILE A 224 2.62 -14.86 -6.49
CA ILE A 224 2.95 -14.74 -5.06
C ILE A 224 4.17 -15.60 -4.73
N VAL A 225 4.16 -16.87 -5.17
CA VAL A 225 5.26 -17.82 -4.96
C VAL A 225 6.54 -17.33 -5.65
N ALA A 226 6.45 -16.89 -6.90
CA ALA A 226 7.57 -16.34 -7.66
C ALA A 226 8.10 -15.05 -7.03
N GLY A 227 7.21 -14.16 -6.57
CA GLY A 227 7.55 -12.91 -5.90
C GLY A 227 8.32 -13.14 -4.61
N ARG A 228 7.81 -14.01 -3.73
CA ARG A 228 8.49 -14.40 -2.49
C ARG A 228 9.89 -14.95 -2.76
N TYR A 229 10.02 -15.84 -3.74
CA TYR A 229 11.33 -16.39 -4.12
C TYR A 229 12.31 -15.30 -4.57
N ARG A 230 11.87 -14.39 -5.44
CA ARG A 230 12.70 -13.27 -5.94
C ARG A 230 13.14 -12.35 -4.79
N PHE A 231 12.24 -12.08 -3.85
CA PHE A 231 12.50 -11.23 -2.68
C PHE A 231 13.51 -11.85 -1.71
N GLU A 232 13.34 -13.13 -1.35
CA GLU A 232 14.21 -13.80 -0.39
C GLU A 232 15.61 -14.08 -0.97
N THR A 233 15.69 -14.45 -2.24
CA THR A 233 16.98 -14.69 -2.93
C THR A 233 17.64 -13.41 -3.45
N LYS A 234 16.95 -12.26 -3.34
CA LYS A 234 17.35 -10.96 -3.92
C LYS A 234 17.64 -11.04 -5.43
N ASN A 235 17.06 -12.02 -6.13
CA ASN A 235 17.24 -12.23 -7.56
C ASN A 235 15.97 -11.87 -8.33
N TYR A 236 15.84 -10.59 -8.69
CA TYR A 236 14.66 -10.11 -9.42
C TYR A 236 14.67 -10.44 -10.93
N ARG A 237 15.71 -11.13 -11.44
CA ARG A 237 15.86 -11.50 -12.85
C ARG A 237 15.24 -12.86 -13.19
N VAL A 238 14.91 -13.66 -12.18
CA VAL A 238 14.28 -14.98 -12.38
C VAL A 238 12.76 -14.87 -12.31
N PHE A 239 12.09 -15.80 -13.00
CA PHE A 239 10.63 -15.96 -12.99
C PHE A 239 9.84 -14.67 -13.32
N THR A 240 10.44 -13.76 -14.09
CA THR A 240 9.82 -12.48 -14.47
C THR A 240 8.48 -12.67 -15.21
N ALA A 241 8.32 -13.75 -15.96
CA ALA A 241 7.07 -14.07 -16.63
C ALA A 241 5.92 -14.44 -15.66
N LEU A 242 6.22 -14.81 -14.42
CA LEU A 242 5.22 -15.28 -13.45
C LEU A 242 4.69 -14.18 -12.52
N VAL A 243 5.33 -13.02 -12.43
CA VAL A 243 4.99 -12.00 -11.41
C VAL A 243 3.85 -11.05 -11.82
N GLY A 244 3.24 -11.27 -12.98
CA GLY A 244 2.05 -10.53 -13.43
C GLY A 244 2.32 -9.06 -13.76
N HIS A 245 3.32 -8.79 -14.62
CA HIS A 245 3.66 -7.43 -15.04
C HIS A 245 2.52 -6.76 -15.82
N GLY A 246 2.17 -5.53 -15.45
CA GLY A 246 1.15 -4.74 -16.17
C GLY A 246 -0.28 -5.15 -15.89
N GLU A 247 -0.49 -6.07 -14.94
CA GLU A 247 -1.81 -6.69 -14.74
C GLU A 247 -2.70 -5.94 -13.75
N VAL A 248 -2.14 -5.15 -12.83
CA VAL A 248 -2.86 -4.62 -11.66
C VAL A 248 -3.47 -3.26 -11.97
N ARG A 249 -2.69 -2.31 -12.47
CA ARG A 249 -3.17 -0.92 -12.67
C ARG A 249 -4.37 -0.84 -13.62
N ARG A 250 -4.41 -1.68 -14.65
CA ARG A 250 -5.54 -1.77 -15.60
C ARG A 250 -6.87 -2.17 -14.94
N LEU A 251 -6.82 -2.79 -13.76
CA LEU A 251 -8.01 -3.18 -12.99
C LEU A 251 -8.59 -2.02 -12.18
N PHE A 252 -7.84 -0.92 -12.04
CA PHE A 252 -8.23 0.27 -11.28
C PHE A 252 -8.23 1.50 -12.19
N PRO A 253 -9.30 1.75 -12.99
CA PRO A 253 -9.37 2.87 -13.93
C PRO A 253 -9.13 4.23 -13.28
N SER A 254 -9.55 4.34 -12.02
CA SER A 254 -9.34 5.53 -11.20
C SER A 254 -7.89 5.78 -10.75
N PHE A 255 -6.95 4.89 -11.12
CA PHE A 255 -5.50 5.03 -10.96
C PHE A 255 -4.86 5.75 -12.15
N THR A 256 -5.42 5.65 -13.36
CA THR A 256 -4.81 6.17 -14.60
C THR A 256 -5.09 7.65 -14.85
N GLY A 257 -5.93 8.30 -14.03
CA GLY A 257 -6.21 9.73 -14.15
C GLY A 257 -6.89 10.09 -15.48
N GLU A 258 -7.65 9.16 -16.04
CA GLU A 258 -8.61 9.40 -17.13
C GLU A 258 -10.01 9.67 -16.56
#